data_AF-A0A2A9GKA3-F1
#
_entry.id   AF-A0A2A9GKA3-F1
#
_cell.length_a   1.000
_cell.length_b   1.000
_cell.length_c   1.000
_cell.angle_alpha   90.00
_cell.angle_beta   90.00
_cell.angle_gamma   90.00
#
_symmetry.space_group_name_H-M   'P 1'
#
loop_
_entity.id
_entity.type
_entity.pdbx_description
1 polymer ?
#
loop_
_entity_poly.entity_id
_entity_poly.type
_entity_poly.pdbx_seq_one_letter_code
_entity_poly.pdbx_strand_id
1 'polypeptide(L)' 'MIQTLQRPSDAFTIEATIAKFGAGKVLRAALFSLIARGGKPRAFDASQLSDHLRSDIGLGPAEPPPEPWRFIR' A
#
# COMPACT_ATOMS: atom_id res chain seq x y z
N MET A 1 -2.42 -19.43 18.85
CA MET A 1 -1.10 -18.82 19.12
C MET A 1 -1.28 -17.31 18.99
N ILE A 2 -1.37 -16.57 20.10
CA ILE A 2 -1.57 -15.12 20.08
C ILE A 2 -0.18 -14.47 20.07
N GLN A 3 0.18 -13.83 18.96
CA GLN A 3 1.41 -13.03 18.89
C GLN A 3 1.19 -11.72 19.67
N THR A 4 1.69 -11.66 20.90
CA THR A 4 1.75 -10.41 21.66
C THR A 4 2.91 -9.57 21.12
N LEU A 5 2.60 -8.63 20.22
CA LEU A 5 3.55 -7.63 19.78
C LEU A 5 3.94 -6.75 20.98
N GLN A 6 5.11 -7.02 21.56
CA GLN A 6 5.70 -6.21 22.60
C GLN A 6 6.10 -4.87 21.98
N ARG A 7 5.22 -3.88 22.09
CA ARG A 7 5.48 -2.52 21.59
C ARG A 7 6.56 -1.92 22.51
N PRO A 8 7.75 -1.54 21.99
CA PRO A 8 8.72 -0.82 22.79
C PRO A 8 8.08 0.49 23.25
N SER A 9 8.01 0.68 24.57
CA SER A 9 7.45 1.87 25.21
C SER A 9 8.45 3.04 25.22
N ASP A 10 9.36 3.12 24.25
CA ASP A 10 10.13 4.33 23.96
C ASP A 10 9.28 5.35 23.19
N ALA A 11 8.05 5.52 23.66
CA ALA A 11 7.20 6.62 23.29
C ALA A 11 7.78 7.86 23.97
N PHE A 12 8.61 8.60 23.24
CA PHE A 12 8.84 10.01 23.49
C PHE A 12 7.53 10.64 23.98
N THR A 13 7.45 10.98 25.28
CA THR A 13 6.18 11.09 25.99
C THR A 13 5.26 12.05 25.24
N ILE A 14 4.12 11.53 24.74
CA ILE A 14 3.16 12.34 23.98
C ILE A 14 2.75 13.56 24.80
N GLU A 15 2.63 13.40 26.12
CA GLU A 15 2.38 14.49 27.06
C GLU A 15 3.47 15.57 27.05
N ALA A 16 4.76 15.21 27.03
CA ALA A 16 5.86 16.17 26.92
C ALA A 16 5.81 16.94 25.58
N THR A 17 5.38 16.27 24.51
CA THR A 17 5.21 16.87 23.18
C THR A 17 4.01 17.82 23.16
N ILE A 18 2.90 17.44 23.80
CA ILE A 18 1.72 18.29 23.98
C ILE A 18 2.07 19.51 24.83
N ALA A 19 2.81 19.34 25.92
CA ALA A 19 3.25 20.45 26.77
C ALA A 19 4.15 21.43 26.01
N LYS A 20 5.04 20.92 25.16
CA LYS A 20 6.00 21.73 24.39
C LYS A 20 5.39 22.44 23.18
N PHE A 21 4.49 21.77 22.45
CA PHE A 21 3.98 22.26 21.15
C PHE A 21 2.49 22.60 21.14
N GLY A 22 1.76 22.18 22.16
CA GLY A 22 0.30 22.33 22.26
C GLY A 22 -0.46 21.21 21.55
N ALA A 23 -1.61 20.82 22.11
CA ALA A 23 -2.42 19.71 21.63
C ALA A 23 -2.85 19.86 20.15
N GLY A 24 -3.24 21.07 19.73
CA GLY A 24 -3.69 21.31 18.36
C GLY A 24 -2.59 21.09 17.30
N LYS A 25 -1.35 21.50 17.58
CA LYS A 25 -0.21 21.28 16.66
C LYS A 25 0.16 19.80 16.60
N VAL A 26 0.14 19.12 17.74
CA VAL A 26 0.41 17.67 17.81
C VAL A 26 -0.66 16.89 17.03
N LEU A 27 -1.95 17.21 17.22
CA LEU A 27 -3.04 16.57 16.50
C LEU A 27 -2.94 16.80 14.99
N ARG A 28 -2.67 18.04 14.56
CA ARG A 28 -2.52 18.37 13.14
C ARG A 28 -1.34 17.63 12.51
N ALA A 29 -0.21 17.55 13.21
CA ALA A 29 0.96 16.79 12.73
C ALA A 29 0.67 15.29 12.63
N ALA A 30 -0.04 14.73 13.62
CA ALA A 30 -0.48 13.33 13.58
C ALA A 30 -1.40 13.06 12.38
N LEU A 31 -2.40 13.92 12.13
CA LEU A 31 -3.27 13.85 10.94
C LEU A 31 -2.47 13.92 9.63
N PHE A 32 -1.56 14.87 9.51
CA PHE A 32 -0.71 14.97 8.32
C PHE A 32 0.14 13.72 8.13
N SER A 33 0.70 13.16 9.20
CA SER A 33 1.46 11.92 9.11
C SER A 33 0.59 10.75 8.67
N LEU A 34 -0.67 10.67 9.07
CA LEU A 34 -1.59 9.62 8.63
C LEU A 34 -1.86 9.73 7.13
N ILE A 35 -2.13 10.94 6.65
CA ILE A 35 -2.44 11.20 5.23
C ILE A 35 -1.20 11.05 4.35
N ALA A 36 -0.08 11.66 4.75
CA ALA A 36 1.16 11.64 3.98
C ALA A 36 1.84 10.27 3.97
N ARG A 37 1.55 9.42 4.96
CA ARG A 37 2.03 8.04 5.04
C ARG A 37 1.07 7.05 4.37
N GLY A 38 -0.06 7.53 3.82
CA GLY A 38 -0.82 6.79 2.82
C GLY A 38 0.12 6.52 1.66
N GLY A 39 0.61 5.27 1.57
CA GLY A 39 1.59 4.86 0.58
C GLY A 39 1.17 5.36 -0.80
N LYS A 40 2.10 6.02 -1.51
CA LYS A 40 1.87 6.50 -2.88
C LYS A 40 1.14 5.39 -3.63
N PRO A 41 -0.10 5.60 -4.11
CA PRO A 41 -0.82 4.56 -4.82
C PRO A 41 0.10 4.16 -5.97
N ARG A 42 0.60 2.91 -5.91
CA ARG A 42 1.35 2.33 -7.01
C ARG A 42 0.46 2.53 -8.23
N ALA A 43 0.98 3.17 -9.26
CA ALA A 43 0.21 3.35 -10.50
C ALA A 43 -0.37 1.98 -10.85
N PHE A 44 -1.70 1.91 -10.89
CA PHE A 44 -2.40 0.66 -11.12
C PHE A 44 -2.16 0.27 -12.57
N ASP A 45 -1.12 -0.53 -12.78
CA ASP A 45 -0.73 -0.98 -14.10
C ASP A 45 -1.58 -2.20 -14.45
N ALA A 46 -2.44 -2.05 -15.45
CA ALA A 46 -3.28 -3.13 -15.97
C ALA A 46 -2.46 -4.32 -16.47
N SER A 47 -1.17 -4.15 -16.76
CA SER A 47 -0.25 -5.25 -17.08
C SER A 47 -0.04 -6.24 -15.92
N GLN A 48 -0.28 -5.81 -14.66
CA GLN A 48 -0.16 -6.66 -13.48
C GLN A 48 -1.42 -7.48 -13.19
N LEU A 49 -2.46 -7.31 -14.01
CA LEU A 49 -3.74 -7.95 -13.83
C LEU A 49 -3.73 -9.35 -14.47
N SER A 50 -4.27 -10.35 -13.78
CA SER A 50 -4.40 -11.70 -14.34
C SER A 50 -5.35 -11.71 -15.53
N ASP A 51 -5.17 -12.65 -16.47
CA ASP A 51 -6.00 -12.74 -17.69
C ASP A 51 -7.50 -12.88 -17.38
N HIS A 52 -7.84 -13.60 -16.30
CA HIS A 52 -9.23 -13.71 -15.83
C HIS A 52 -9.81 -12.33 -15.46
N LEU A 53 -9.07 -11.56 -14.66
CA LEU A 53 -9.54 -10.26 -14.20
C LEU A 53 -9.49 -9.21 -15.32
N ARG A 54 -8.60 -9.36 -16.30
CA ARG A 54 -8.59 -8.58 -17.55
C ARG A 54 -9.83 -8.86 -18.39
N SER A 55 -10.17 -10.13 -18.58
CA SER A 55 -11.39 -10.55 -19.30
C SER A 55 -12.65 -9.97 -18.65
N ASP A 56 -12.74 -10.01 -17.32
CA ASP A 56 -13.89 -9.52 -16.57
C ASP A 56 -14.11 -8.00 -16.72
N ILE A 57 -13.04 -7.23 -16.94
CA ILE A 57 -13.10 -5.77 -17.14
C ILE A 57 -13.01 -5.37 -18.63
N GLY A 58 -13.03 -6.33 -19.55
CA GLY A 58 -13.00 -6.08 -21.00
C GLY A 58 -11.61 -5.68 -21.54
N LEU A 59 -10.54 -5.88 -20.77
CA LEU A 59 -9.17 -5.78 -21.28
C LEU A 59 -8.80 -7.13 -21.88
N GLY A 60 -8.46 -7.18 -23.16
CA GLY A 60 -7.97 -8.41 -23.81
C GLY A 60 -6.74 -9.00 -23.10
N PRO A 61 -6.37 -10.27 -23.40
CA PRO A 61 -5.23 -10.94 -22.77
C PRO A 61 -3.95 -10.13 -22.88
N ALA A 62 -3.10 -10.20 -21.85
CA ALA A 62 -1.89 -9.36 -21.77
C ALA A 62 -0.82 -9.76 -22.80
N GLU A 63 -0.75 -11.05 -23.15
CA GLU A 63 0.20 -11.60 -24.13
C GLU A 63 -0.56 -12.32 -25.24
N PRO A 64 -0.21 -12.13 -26.52
CA PRO A 64 -0.78 -12.94 -27.59
C PRO A 64 -0.42 -14.43 -27.34
N PRO A 65 -1.37 -15.36 -27.54
CA PRO A 65 -1.10 -16.77 -27.33
C PRO A 65 0.12 -17.21 -28.15
N PRO A 66 0.96 -18.12 -27.62
CA PRO A 66 2.13 -18.60 -28.34
C PRO A 66 1.68 -19.27 -29.65
N GLU A 67 2.28 -18.82 -30.76
CA GLU A 67 1.96 -19.35 -32.08
C GLU A 67 2.15 -20.89 -32.13
N PRO A 68 1.15 -21.66 -32.59
CA PRO A 68 1.13 -23.12 -32.48
C PRO A 68 2.28 -23.82 -33.24
N TRP A 69 2.89 -23.15 -34.22
CA TRP A 69 4.02 -23.69 -34.99
C TRP A 69 5.37 -23.66 -34.26
N ARG A 70 5.48 -23.03 -33.08
CA ARG A 70 6.73 -22.98 -32.30
C ARG A 70 7.14 -24.31 -31.66
N PHE A 71 6.27 -25.32 -31.69
CA PHE A 71 6.52 -26.65 -31.11
C PHE A 71 6.88 -27.72 -32.16
N ILE A 72 6.99 -27.37 -33.45
CA ILE A 72 7.32 -28.30 -34.55
C ILE A 72 8.80 -28.15 -34.96
N ARG A 73 9.73 -28.16 -34.01
CA ARG A 73 11.17 -28.27 -34.30
C ARG A 73 11.86 -29.24 -33.35
#